data_AF-A0A9D7ZX31-F1
#
_entry.id   AF-A0A9D7ZX31-F1
#
_cell.length_a   1.000
_cell.length_b   1.000
_cell.length_c   1.000
_cell.angle_alpha   90.00
_cell.angle_beta   90.00
_cell.angle_gamma   90.00
#
_symmetry.space_group_name_H-M   'P 1'
#
loop_
_entity.id
_entity.type
_entity.pdbx_description
1 polymer ?
#
loop_
_entity_poly.entity_id
_entity_poly.type
_entity_poly.pdbx_seq_one_letter_code
_entity_poly.pdbx_strand_id
1 'polypeptide(L)'
;MIFRQESAAENLLREDLSTIETIEATIEIIDVEMGKEPEYLTVGKTPLERVHKLLSKLHSIRVSQDRGSMVSKEAEVLFNKFVKQVEMVFKNLPKPLKWQSFLNNDLILLTDIPSIVQTASVKHGLTKAQTKALARLEQVSDKAFHDVTQKGKTNPLFYGLWMDEYFTDYIRRDIQRF
;
A
#
# COMPACT_ATOMS: atom_id res chain seq x y z
N MET A 1 -15.57 15.78 -10.23
CA MET A 1 -14.18 15.28 -10.22
C MET A 1 -13.37 15.96 -9.12
N ILE A 2 -13.41 17.30 -9.01
CA ILE A 2 -12.75 18.10 -7.95
C ILE A 2 -13.12 17.63 -6.52
N PHE A 3 -14.40 17.42 -6.22
CA PHE A 3 -14.86 16.99 -4.89
C PHE A 3 -14.25 15.67 -4.36
N ARG A 4 -13.94 14.69 -5.24
CA ARG A 4 -13.34 13.41 -4.78
C ARG A 4 -11.88 13.59 -4.38
N GLN A 5 -11.15 14.42 -5.10
CA GLN A 5 -9.75 14.73 -4.81
C GLN A 5 -9.61 15.58 -3.55
N GLU A 6 -10.45 16.60 -3.40
CA GLU A 6 -10.48 17.43 -2.20
C GLU A 6 -10.82 16.58 -0.97
N SER A 7 -11.83 15.72 -1.06
CA SER A 7 -12.19 14.80 0.03
C SER A 7 -11.08 13.79 0.36
N ALA A 8 -10.40 13.21 -0.65
CA ALA A 8 -9.28 12.30 -0.40
C ALA A 8 -8.07 13.00 0.22
N ALA A 9 -7.76 14.22 -0.22
CA ALA A 9 -6.69 15.04 0.34
C ALA A 9 -7.00 15.48 1.78
N GLU A 10 -8.25 15.88 2.06
CA GLU A 10 -8.75 16.17 3.40
C GLU A 10 -8.67 14.94 4.30
N ASN A 11 -9.05 13.76 3.80
CA ASN A 11 -8.94 12.51 4.55
C ASN A 11 -7.49 12.22 4.93
N LEU A 12 -6.51 12.38 4.02
CA LEU A 12 -5.08 12.17 4.31
C LEU A 12 -4.50 13.10 5.39
N LEU A 13 -5.13 14.24 5.63
CA LEU A 13 -4.75 15.19 6.67
C LEU A 13 -5.32 14.82 8.05
N ARG A 14 -6.25 13.88 8.14
CA ARG A 14 -6.75 13.39 9.41
C ARG A 14 -5.70 12.53 10.12
N GLU A 15 -5.58 12.69 11.43
CA GLU A 15 -4.63 11.93 12.25
C GLU A 15 -5.11 10.51 12.58
N ASP A 16 -6.39 10.19 12.31
CA ASP A 16 -7.03 8.93 12.71
C ASP A 16 -7.10 7.86 11.61
N LEU A 17 -6.60 8.12 10.40
CA LEU A 17 -6.58 7.11 9.33
C LEU A 17 -5.63 5.95 9.65
N SER A 18 -6.11 4.73 9.45
CA SER A 18 -5.24 3.56 9.45
C SER A 18 -4.25 3.59 8.27
N THR A 19 -3.23 2.76 8.35
CA THR A 19 -2.25 2.58 7.26
C THR A 19 -2.94 2.23 5.93
N ILE A 20 -3.93 1.34 5.96
CA ILE A 20 -4.66 0.86 4.77
C ILE A 20 -5.48 1.99 4.15
N GLU A 21 -6.26 2.71 4.96
CA GLU A 21 -7.08 3.83 4.48
C GLU A 21 -6.22 4.97 3.91
N THR A 22 -5.04 5.21 4.49
CA THR A 22 -4.07 6.18 3.96
C THR A 22 -3.59 5.79 2.56
N ILE A 23 -3.36 4.49 2.32
CA ILE A 23 -2.92 4.00 1.01
C ILE A 23 -4.06 4.10 -0.01
N GLU A 24 -5.28 3.75 0.38
CA GLU A 24 -6.47 3.88 -0.46
C GLU A 24 -6.72 5.33 -0.88
N ALA A 25 -6.69 6.28 0.07
CA ALA A 25 -6.82 7.70 -0.25
C ALA A 25 -5.70 8.22 -1.16
N THR A 26 -4.48 7.72 -0.99
CA THR A 26 -3.36 8.02 -1.90
C THR A 26 -3.62 7.50 -3.33
N ILE A 27 -4.14 6.27 -3.46
CA ILE A 27 -4.53 5.70 -4.76
C ILE A 27 -5.60 6.56 -5.42
N GLU A 28 -6.61 7.01 -4.66
CA GLU A 28 -7.68 7.85 -5.21
C GLU A 28 -7.17 9.16 -5.78
N ILE A 29 -6.26 9.86 -5.07
CA ILE A 29 -5.65 11.09 -5.57
C ILE A 29 -4.87 10.82 -6.86
N ILE A 30 -4.05 9.77 -6.88
CA ILE A 30 -3.28 9.40 -8.08
C ILE A 30 -4.22 9.05 -9.23
N ASP A 31 -5.25 8.24 -8.99
CA ASP A 31 -6.18 7.81 -10.03
C ASP A 31 -6.96 8.97 -10.64
N VAL A 32 -7.37 9.95 -9.82
CA VAL A 32 -8.02 11.17 -10.32
C VAL A 32 -7.06 12.01 -11.16
N GLU A 33 -5.83 12.19 -10.71
CA GLU A 33 -4.84 13.00 -11.44
C GLU A 33 -4.42 12.34 -12.76
N MET A 34 -4.06 11.06 -12.72
CA MET A 34 -3.68 10.30 -13.91
C MET A 34 -4.88 10.04 -14.84
N GLY A 35 -6.10 10.01 -14.28
CA GLY A 35 -7.36 9.88 -15.00
C GLY A 35 -7.67 10.99 -16.00
N LYS A 36 -6.94 12.10 -15.95
CA LYS A 36 -6.99 13.17 -16.96
C LYS A 36 -6.41 12.72 -18.31
N GLU A 37 -5.61 11.65 -18.32
CA GLU A 37 -5.07 11.03 -19.53
C GLU A 37 -5.95 9.84 -19.96
N PRO A 38 -6.65 9.88 -21.11
CA PRO A 38 -7.56 8.80 -21.52
C PRO A 38 -6.90 7.42 -21.62
N GLU A 39 -5.64 7.38 -22.06
CA GLU A 39 -4.86 6.14 -22.16
C GLU A 39 -4.67 5.45 -20.80
N TYR A 40 -4.53 6.22 -19.72
CA TYR A 40 -4.41 5.68 -18.36
C TYR A 40 -5.67 4.92 -17.93
N LEU A 41 -6.85 5.41 -18.32
CA LEU A 41 -8.13 4.78 -17.98
C LEU A 41 -8.27 3.38 -18.59
N THR A 42 -7.54 3.08 -19.66
CA THR A 42 -7.54 1.76 -20.33
C THR A 42 -6.68 0.71 -19.61
N VAL A 43 -5.83 1.11 -18.66
CA VAL A 43 -4.84 0.23 -18.02
C VAL A 43 -5.49 -0.83 -17.11
N GLY A 44 -6.65 -0.53 -16.52
CA GLY A 44 -7.30 -1.36 -15.50
C GLY A 44 -8.72 -0.91 -15.18
N LYS A 45 -9.49 -1.79 -14.53
CA LYS A 45 -10.91 -1.56 -14.25
C LYS A 45 -11.12 -0.71 -13.01
N THR A 46 -10.30 -0.94 -11.98
CA THR A 46 -10.37 -0.24 -10.70
C THR A 46 -9.23 0.76 -10.54
N PRO A 47 -9.36 1.78 -9.66
CA PRO A 47 -8.26 2.68 -9.32
C PRO A 47 -7.00 1.94 -8.88
N LEU A 48 -7.13 0.96 -7.97
CA LEU A 48 -6.02 0.14 -7.50
C LEU A 48 -5.31 -0.57 -8.66
N GLU A 49 -6.06 -1.21 -9.57
CA GLU A 49 -5.48 -1.91 -10.72
C GLU A 49 -4.74 -0.95 -11.66
N ARG A 50 -5.33 0.22 -11.96
CA ARG A 50 -4.73 1.21 -12.87
C ARG A 50 -3.44 1.78 -12.28
N VAL A 51 -3.48 2.23 -11.03
CA VAL A 51 -2.31 2.80 -10.33
C VAL A 51 -1.21 1.73 -10.22
N HIS A 52 -1.54 0.52 -9.75
CA HIS A 52 -0.56 -0.54 -9.61
C HIS A 52 0.12 -0.90 -10.94
N LYS A 53 -0.67 -1.13 -12.00
CA LYS A 53 -0.12 -1.48 -13.32
C LYS A 53 0.73 -0.36 -13.91
N LEU A 54 0.30 0.90 -13.80
CA LEU A 54 1.07 2.05 -14.28
C LEU A 54 2.43 2.11 -13.57
N LEU A 55 2.43 2.13 -12.23
CA LEU A 55 3.64 2.24 -11.44
C LEU A 55 4.58 1.05 -11.66
N SER A 56 4.06 -0.17 -11.71
CA SER A 56 4.84 -1.38 -12.00
C SER A 56 5.50 -1.33 -13.37
N LYS A 57 4.79 -0.84 -14.40
CA LYS A 57 5.36 -0.68 -15.75
C LYS A 57 6.47 0.38 -15.78
N LEU A 58 6.25 1.53 -15.15
CA LEU A 58 7.27 2.57 -15.04
C LEU A 58 8.50 2.08 -14.27
N HIS A 59 8.29 1.32 -13.18
CA HIS A 59 9.38 0.75 -12.39
C HIS A 59 10.21 -0.23 -13.20
N SER A 60 9.55 -1.16 -13.90
CA SER A 60 10.22 -2.15 -14.75
C SER A 60 11.07 -1.49 -15.84
N ILE A 61 10.56 -0.45 -16.50
CA ILE A 61 11.29 0.30 -17.52
C ILE A 61 12.52 0.99 -16.92
N ARG A 62 12.35 1.73 -15.81
CA ARG A 62 13.48 2.40 -15.12
C ARG A 62 14.55 1.40 -14.71
N VAL A 63 14.18 0.29 -14.08
CA VAL A 63 15.13 -0.76 -13.67
C VAL A 63 15.87 -1.36 -14.87
N SER A 64 15.18 -1.51 -16.01
CA SER A 64 15.80 -2.01 -17.24
C SER A 64 16.82 -1.01 -17.79
N GLN A 65 16.48 0.28 -17.82
CA GLN A 65 17.39 1.37 -18.23
C GLN A 65 18.60 1.47 -17.30
N ASP A 66 18.40 1.42 -15.98
CA ASP A 66 19.48 1.48 -14.97
C ASP A 66 20.47 0.31 -15.11
N ARG A 67 20.00 -0.84 -15.59
CA ARG A 67 20.83 -2.02 -15.88
C ARG A 67 21.50 -1.96 -17.26
N GLY A 68 21.30 -0.89 -18.03
CA GLY A 68 21.80 -0.77 -19.41
C GLY A 68 21.10 -1.70 -20.40
N SER A 69 19.92 -2.21 -20.08
CA SER A 69 19.16 -3.08 -20.98
C SER A 69 18.44 -2.27 -22.07
N MET A 70 18.33 -2.83 -23.26
CA MET A 70 17.59 -2.19 -24.35
C MET A 70 16.08 -2.22 -24.05
N VAL A 71 15.46 -1.05 -23.97
CA VAL A 71 14.01 -0.88 -23.82
C VAL A 71 13.40 -0.61 -25.19
N SER A 72 12.19 -1.12 -25.45
CA SER A 72 11.51 -0.83 -26.73
C SER A 72 11.14 0.66 -26.82
N LYS A 73 11.04 1.19 -28.05
CA LYS A 73 10.65 2.59 -28.27
C LYS A 73 9.29 2.91 -27.66
N GLU A 74 8.34 1.98 -27.76
CA GLU A 74 6.98 2.14 -27.21
C GLU A 74 7.01 2.23 -25.68
N ALA A 75 7.85 1.43 -25.03
CA ALA A 75 8.01 1.48 -23.58
C ALA A 75 8.70 2.78 -23.14
N GLU A 76 9.71 3.25 -23.87
CA GLU A 76 10.35 4.53 -23.61
C GLU A 76 9.39 5.73 -23.78
N VAL A 77 8.58 5.73 -24.83
CA VAL A 77 7.54 6.75 -25.06
C VAL A 77 6.54 6.78 -23.91
N LEU A 78 6.05 5.61 -23.47
CA LEU A 78 5.13 5.51 -22.33
C LEU A 78 5.78 6.02 -21.04
N PHE A 79 7.05 5.65 -20.80
CA PHE A 79 7.79 6.10 -19.62
C PHE A 79 7.91 7.62 -19.60
N ASN A 80 8.39 8.21 -20.70
CA ASN A 80 8.57 9.65 -20.82
C ASN A 80 7.25 10.42 -20.71
N LYS A 81 6.14 9.83 -21.17
CA LYS A 81 4.80 10.43 -21.05
C LYS A 81 4.37 10.54 -19.58
N PHE A 82 4.45 9.45 -18.82
CA PHE A 82 3.83 9.39 -17.49
C PHE A 82 4.78 9.68 -16.32
N VAL A 83 6.08 9.42 -16.44
CA VAL A 83 6.99 9.48 -15.27
C VAL A 83 7.01 10.85 -14.61
N LYS A 84 7.04 11.93 -15.38
CA LYS A 84 7.03 13.30 -14.84
C LYS A 84 5.71 13.61 -14.13
N GLN A 85 4.58 13.20 -14.71
CA GLN A 85 3.27 13.41 -14.10
C GLN A 85 3.16 12.65 -12.77
N VAL A 86 3.55 11.37 -12.76
CA VAL A 86 3.60 10.55 -11.54
C VAL A 86 4.49 11.20 -10.48
N GLU A 87 5.71 11.61 -10.83
CA GLU A 87 6.63 12.26 -9.90
C GLU A 87 6.05 13.58 -9.34
N MET A 88 5.35 14.37 -10.16
CA MET A 88 4.68 15.59 -9.71
C MET A 88 3.52 15.30 -8.76
N VAL A 89 2.65 14.33 -9.07
CA VAL A 89 1.53 13.95 -8.20
C VAL A 89 2.04 13.53 -6.82
N PHE A 90 3.04 12.64 -6.80
CA PHE A 90 3.62 12.14 -5.56
C PHE A 90 4.32 13.21 -4.72
N LYS A 91 4.97 14.19 -5.37
CA LYS A 91 5.59 15.34 -4.71
C LYS A 91 4.55 16.29 -4.08
N ASN A 92 3.37 16.38 -4.69
CA ASN A 92 2.31 17.30 -4.29
C ASN A 92 1.24 16.65 -3.40
N LEU A 93 1.42 15.38 -2.98
CA LEU A 93 0.56 14.76 -1.98
C LEU A 93 0.63 15.53 -0.65
N PRO A 94 -0.45 15.55 0.15
CA PRO A 94 -0.44 16.17 1.48
C PRO A 94 0.73 15.69 2.36
N LYS A 95 1.07 14.40 2.23
CA LYS A 95 2.31 13.80 2.74
C LYS A 95 3.13 13.36 1.52
N PRO A 96 4.19 14.10 1.13
CA PRO A 96 4.98 13.76 -0.05
C PRO A 96 5.63 12.38 0.08
N LEU A 97 5.53 11.58 -0.98
CA LEU A 97 6.07 10.22 -1.02
C LEU A 97 6.94 10.01 -2.26
N LYS A 98 7.81 9.00 -2.21
CA LYS A 98 8.49 8.50 -3.42
C LYS A 98 7.64 7.40 -4.04
N TRP A 99 7.23 7.55 -5.29
CA TRP A 99 6.34 6.60 -5.96
C TRP A 99 6.88 5.16 -5.99
N GLN A 100 8.21 5.00 -6.10
CA GLN A 100 8.87 3.67 -6.03
C GLN A 100 8.75 3.04 -4.65
N SER A 101 8.87 3.86 -3.59
CA SER A 101 8.68 3.38 -2.22
C SER A 101 7.23 2.99 -1.98
N PHE A 102 6.29 3.80 -2.48
CA PHE A 102 4.86 3.50 -2.40
C PHE A 102 4.52 2.19 -3.11
N LEU A 103 4.99 2.00 -4.34
CA LEU A 103 4.82 0.76 -5.08
C LEU A 103 5.33 -0.46 -4.31
N ASN A 104 6.59 -0.42 -3.87
CA ASN A 104 7.25 -1.61 -3.33
C ASN A 104 6.90 -1.91 -1.88
N ASN A 105 6.48 -0.90 -1.12
CA ASN A 105 6.29 -1.05 0.32
C ASN A 105 4.85 -0.88 0.77
N ASP A 106 4.07 -0.02 0.11
CA ASP A 106 2.72 0.35 0.53
C ASP A 106 1.66 -0.41 -0.28
N LEU A 107 1.72 -0.38 -1.62
CA LEU A 107 0.74 -1.07 -2.47
C LEU A 107 0.65 -2.58 -2.20
N ILE A 108 1.76 -3.21 -1.83
CA ILE A 108 1.78 -4.63 -1.44
C ILE A 108 0.82 -4.96 -0.28
N LEU A 109 0.47 -3.98 0.56
CA LEU A 109 -0.50 -4.19 1.64
C LEU A 109 -1.93 -4.35 1.14
N LEU A 110 -2.22 -3.92 -0.09
CA LEU A 110 -3.52 -4.07 -0.74
C LEU A 110 -3.55 -5.17 -1.80
N THR A 111 -2.40 -5.49 -2.41
CA THR A 111 -2.32 -6.49 -3.49
C THR A 111 -1.95 -7.88 -2.99
N ASP A 112 -1.04 -7.97 -2.01
CA ASP A 112 -0.39 -9.25 -1.65
C ASP A 112 -0.86 -9.76 -0.29
N ILE A 113 -1.45 -8.89 0.53
CA ILE A 113 -1.96 -9.25 1.87
C ILE A 113 -3.43 -9.69 1.78
N PRO A 114 -3.83 -10.80 2.45
CA PRO A 114 -5.21 -11.26 2.47
C PRO A 114 -6.20 -10.22 3.00
N SER A 115 -7.39 -10.15 2.40
CA SER A 115 -8.45 -9.19 2.76
C SER A 115 -8.86 -9.25 4.24
N ILE A 116 -8.79 -10.44 4.87
CA ILE A 116 -9.07 -10.61 6.31
C ILE A 116 -8.06 -9.86 7.19
N VAL A 117 -6.79 -9.85 6.79
CA VAL A 117 -5.71 -9.13 7.47
C VAL A 117 -5.85 -7.62 7.24
N GLN A 118 -6.22 -7.19 6.02
CA GLN A 118 -6.50 -5.78 5.73
C GLN A 118 -7.65 -5.26 6.60
N THR A 119 -8.75 -6.02 6.70
CA THR A 119 -9.91 -5.69 7.53
C THR A 119 -9.53 -5.57 9.01
N ALA A 120 -8.75 -6.52 9.53
CA ALA A 120 -8.24 -6.47 10.90
C ALA A 120 -7.32 -5.26 11.11
N SER A 121 -6.48 -4.93 10.12
CA SER A 121 -5.58 -3.78 10.15
C SER A 121 -6.33 -2.46 10.28
N VAL A 122 -7.38 -2.27 9.49
CA VAL A 122 -8.24 -1.07 9.57
C VAL A 122 -8.92 -1.02 10.94
N LYS A 123 -9.60 -2.11 11.32
CA LYS A 123 -10.36 -2.19 12.57
C LYS A 123 -9.53 -1.86 13.81
N HIS A 124 -8.26 -2.27 13.82
CA HIS A 124 -7.38 -2.12 14.97
C HIS A 124 -6.33 -1.02 14.80
N GLY A 125 -6.42 -0.20 13.74
CA GLY A 125 -5.48 0.91 13.50
C GLY A 125 -4.03 0.44 13.39
N LEU A 126 -3.79 -0.74 12.81
CA LEU A 126 -2.45 -1.33 12.78
C LEU A 126 -1.49 -0.53 11.90
N THR A 127 -0.26 -0.44 12.37
CA THR A 127 0.86 0.09 11.57
C THR A 127 1.24 -0.90 10.47
N LYS A 128 1.89 -0.40 9.42
CA LYS A 128 2.47 -1.21 8.34
C LYS A 128 3.27 -2.44 8.81
N ALA A 129 4.11 -2.28 9.83
CA ALA A 129 4.92 -3.37 10.36
C ALA A 129 4.04 -4.44 11.02
N GLN A 130 3.05 -4.01 11.80
CA GLN A 130 2.08 -4.89 12.44
C GLN A 130 1.19 -5.60 11.42
N THR A 131 0.73 -4.91 10.36
CA THR A 131 -0.05 -5.53 9.27
C THR A 131 0.75 -6.63 8.58
N LYS A 132 2.03 -6.37 8.27
CA LYS A 132 2.90 -7.39 7.66
C LYS A 132 3.16 -8.57 8.61
N ALA A 133 3.34 -8.30 9.90
CA ALA A 133 3.54 -9.33 10.91
C ALA A 133 2.27 -10.19 11.06
N LEU A 134 1.10 -9.57 11.09
CA LEU A 134 -0.19 -10.26 11.13
C LEU A 134 -0.45 -11.09 9.87
N ALA A 135 -0.07 -10.59 8.69
CA ALA A 135 -0.15 -11.35 7.44
C ALA A 135 0.71 -12.62 7.47
N ARG A 136 1.94 -12.53 8.02
CA ARG A 136 2.80 -13.71 8.21
C ARG A 136 2.19 -14.67 9.21
N LEU A 137 1.61 -14.17 10.30
CA LEU A 137 0.96 -15.01 11.32
C LEU A 137 -0.21 -15.79 10.73
N GLU A 138 -1.03 -15.14 9.89
CA GLU A 138 -2.13 -15.78 9.18
C GLU A 138 -1.65 -16.91 8.28
N GLN A 139 -0.56 -16.70 7.53
CA GLN A 139 0.02 -17.73 6.66
C GLN A 139 0.57 -18.95 7.42
N VAL A 140 1.04 -18.78 8.66
CA VAL A 140 1.68 -19.87 9.42
C VAL A 140 0.75 -20.53 10.44
N SER A 141 -0.30 -19.84 10.90
CA SER A 141 -1.22 -20.37 11.91
C SER A 141 -2.56 -19.62 11.96
N ASP A 142 -3.59 -20.21 11.34
CA ASP A 142 -4.98 -19.75 11.44
C ASP A 142 -5.45 -19.58 12.88
N LYS A 143 -5.06 -20.53 13.75
CA LYS A 143 -5.43 -20.50 15.18
C LYS A 143 -4.82 -19.28 15.88
N ALA A 144 -3.51 -19.06 15.74
CA ALA A 144 -2.85 -17.93 16.38
C ALA A 144 -3.39 -16.60 15.83
N PHE A 145 -3.64 -16.53 14.52
CA PHE A 145 -4.28 -15.38 13.88
C PHE A 145 -5.68 -15.09 14.47
N HIS A 146 -6.53 -16.11 14.63
CA HIS A 146 -7.84 -15.94 15.25
C HIS A 146 -7.76 -15.51 16.71
N ASP A 147 -6.87 -16.11 17.50
CA ASP A 147 -6.68 -15.75 18.91
C ASP A 147 -6.24 -14.27 19.04
N VAL A 148 -5.30 -13.84 18.19
CA VAL A 148 -4.80 -12.47 18.13
C VAL A 148 -5.90 -11.50 17.70
N THR A 149 -6.64 -11.78 16.63
CA THR A 149 -7.69 -10.88 16.12
C THR A 149 -8.94 -10.84 17.00
N GLN A 150 -9.20 -11.87 17.81
CA GLN A 150 -10.29 -11.87 18.78
C GLN A 150 -9.93 -11.20 20.11
N LYS A 151 -8.72 -11.38 20.65
CA LYS A 151 -8.28 -10.72 21.89
C LYS A 151 -8.23 -9.20 21.77
N GLY A 152 -8.01 -8.66 20.57
CA GLY A 152 -8.11 -7.21 20.33
C GLY A 152 -9.52 -6.62 20.49
N LYS A 153 -10.56 -7.46 20.58
CA LYS A 153 -11.93 -7.00 20.82
C LYS A 153 -12.18 -6.55 22.27
N THR A 154 -11.40 -7.01 23.24
CA THR A 154 -11.65 -6.72 24.66
C THR A 154 -10.90 -5.50 25.18
N ASN A 155 -9.85 -5.02 24.50
CA ASN A 155 -9.17 -3.76 24.85
C ASN A 155 -8.40 -3.14 23.64
N PRO A 156 -9.02 -2.23 22.87
CA PRO A 156 -8.42 -1.66 21.66
C PRO A 156 -7.16 -0.83 21.91
N LEU A 157 -7.09 -0.10 23.04
CA LEU A 157 -5.95 0.75 23.40
C LEU A 157 -4.68 -0.04 23.75
N PHE A 158 -4.85 -1.32 24.10
CA PHE A 158 -3.75 -2.23 24.41
C PHE A 158 -3.33 -3.09 23.21
N TYR A 159 -4.05 -3.03 22.09
CA TYR A 159 -3.82 -3.97 20.99
C TYR A 159 -2.49 -3.77 20.28
N GLY A 160 -2.07 -2.52 20.06
CA GLY A 160 -0.75 -2.22 19.48
C GLY A 160 0.40 -2.66 20.39
N LEU A 161 0.34 -2.31 21.68
CA LEU A 161 1.34 -2.70 22.69
C LEU A 161 1.38 -4.21 22.91
N TRP A 162 0.21 -4.85 22.96
CA TRP A 162 0.10 -6.31 23.09
C TRP A 162 0.59 -7.04 21.85
N MET A 163 0.37 -6.50 20.64
CA MET A 163 0.96 -7.05 19.42
C MET A 163 2.49 -6.96 19.45
N ASP A 164 3.04 -5.83 19.89
CA ASP A 164 4.50 -5.66 19.98
C ASP A 164 5.12 -6.62 21.02
N GLU A 165 4.49 -6.79 22.19
CA GLU A 165 4.90 -7.77 23.21
C GLU A 165 4.70 -9.22 22.74
N TYR A 166 3.54 -9.55 22.17
CA TYR A 166 3.21 -10.89 21.68
C TYR A 166 4.10 -11.30 20.52
N PHE A 167 4.37 -10.42 19.54
CA PHE A 167 5.32 -10.73 18.47
C PHE A 167 6.74 -10.89 19.01
N THR A 168 7.16 -10.09 19.99
CA THR A 168 8.47 -10.26 20.61
C THR A 168 8.58 -11.63 21.31
N ASP A 169 7.56 -12.04 22.04
CA ASP A 169 7.53 -13.34 22.73
C ASP A 169 7.31 -14.54 21.79
N TYR A 170 6.48 -14.39 20.76
CA TYR A 170 6.19 -15.42 19.75
C TYR A 170 7.40 -15.66 18.84
N ILE A 171 8.06 -14.59 18.36
CA ILE A 171 9.33 -14.69 17.64
C ILE A 171 10.41 -15.33 18.53
N ARG A 172 10.47 -14.98 19.81
CA ARG A 172 11.44 -15.56 20.75
C ARG A 172 11.19 -17.04 21.05
N ARG A 173 9.93 -17.50 21.09
CA ARG A 173 9.59 -18.90 21.44
C ARG A 173 9.54 -19.85 20.25
N ASP A 174 9.00 -19.41 19.12
CA ASP A 174 8.61 -20.31 18.03
C ASP A 174 9.47 -20.19 16.75
N ILE A 175 10.19 -19.08 16.54
CA ILE A 175 11.14 -18.96 15.40
C ILE A 175 12.50 -19.61 15.71
N GLN A 176 12.89 -19.79 16.97
CA GLN A 176 14.12 -20.52 17.32
C GLN A 176 14.00 -22.05 17.22
N ARG A 177 12.86 -22.57 16.74
CA ARG A 177 12.62 -24.02 16.59
C ARG A 177 12.59 -24.50 15.13
N PHE A 178 13.00 -23.66 14.18
CA PHE A 178 13.18 -24.02 12.77
C PHE A 178 14.57 -23.64 12.27
#